data_AF-A0A358DGK8-F1
#
_entry.id   AF-A0A358DGK8-F1
#
_cell.length_a   1.000
_cell.length_b   1.000
_cell.length_c   1.000
_cell.angle_alpha   90.00
_cell.angle_beta   90.00
_cell.angle_gamma   90.00
#
_symmetry.space_group_name_H-M   'P 1'
#
loop_
_entity.id
_entity.type
_entity.pdbx_description
1 polymer ?
#
loop_
_entity_poly.entity_id
_entity_poly.type
_entity_poly.pdbx_seq_one_letter_code
_entity_poly.pdbx_strand_id
1 'polypeptide(L)'
;IDTPVAIKEEGMAAMQGHLDAAMQRTGAPLRIVYANDRIDLPGIYTKPSRGAALFHQSTLTELFGLEGLSATAGLRLDYEHTGIDFSTESEGGDVNLVFNIPNRPMPPMFIEGDTLLTGSYSKDFWKILPKFALKYQLSSGGLVYLSASKGYKTGGYNEQAFSKILQGALAESIMRNAMSGMPGGGTGAPGGPGTAEVVPLEEQLSYDPETSWTYELGGRYEMLDRKLSLTYALFYT
;
A
#
# COMPACT_ATOMS: atom_id res chain seq x y z
N ILE A 1 8.70 12.81 0.62
CA ILE A 1 7.77 12.45 1.70
C ILE A 1 8.62 11.85 2.79
N ASP A 2 8.42 12.34 4.01
CA ASP A 2 9.16 11.90 5.18
C ASP A 2 8.18 11.16 6.08
N THR A 3 8.40 9.86 6.26
CA THR A 3 7.53 8.96 7.05
C THR A 3 8.38 8.14 7.99
N PRO A 4 8.99 8.79 8.99
CA PRO A 4 9.88 8.09 9.90
C PRO A 4 9.07 7.21 10.84
N VAL A 5 9.56 6.00 11.05
CA VAL A 5 9.01 5.03 11.98
C VAL A 5 10.09 4.67 12.99
N ALA A 6 9.74 4.63 14.27
CA ALA A 6 10.66 4.26 15.32
C ALA A 6 10.08 3.07 16.10
N ILE A 7 10.87 2.01 16.21
CA ILE A 7 10.59 0.89 17.12
C ILE A 7 11.23 1.27 18.45
N LYS A 8 10.38 1.53 19.45
CA LYS A 8 10.79 1.95 20.80
C LYS A 8 10.93 0.75 21.73
N GLU A 9 11.35 0.99 22.97
CA GLU A 9 11.64 0.00 24.01
C GLU A 9 10.66 -1.18 24.08
N GLU A 10 9.34 -0.93 24.14
CA GLU A 10 8.33 -1.99 24.21
C GLU A 10 8.29 -2.86 22.93
N GLY A 11 8.45 -2.22 21.77
CA GLY A 11 8.55 -2.92 20.48
C GLY A 11 9.84 -3.72 20.37
N MET A 12 10.95 -3.18 20.88
CA MET A 12 12.24 -3.89 20.96
C MET A 12 12.16 -5.10 21.88
N ALA A 13 11.49 -4.99 23.03
CA ALA A 13 11.25 -6.10 23.93
C ALA A 13 10.41 -7.20 23.27
N ALA A 14 9.37 -6.83 22.52
CA ALA A 14 8.57 -7.78 21.76
C ALA A 14 9.41 -8.49 20.68
N MET A 15 10.24 -7.76 19.92
CA MET A 15 11.12 -8.33 18.90
C MET A 15 12.19 -9.25 19.49
N GLN A 16 12.80 -8.86 20.62
CA GLN A 16 13.75 -9.68 21.36
C GLN A 16 13.11 -11.00 21.83
N GLY A 17 11.87 -10.95 22.32
CA GLY A 17 11.11 -12.14 22.71
C GLY A 17 10.87 -13.11 21.55
N HIS A 18 10.59 -12.59 20.35
CA HIS A 18 10.44 -13.42 19.14
C HIS A 18 11.77 -14.06 18.71
N LEU A 19 12.88 -13.32 18.74
CA LEU A 19 14.21 -13.85 18.44
C LEU A 19 14.63 -14.92 19.45
N ASP A 20 14.43 -14.68 20.74
CA ASP A 20 14.76 -15.63 21.81
C ASP A 20 13.96 -16.94 21.62
N ALA A 21 12.66 -16.84 21.33
CA ALA A 21 11.81 -18.00 21.07
C ALA A 21 12.24 -18.77 19.80
N ALA A 22 12.64 -18.06 18.75
CA ALA A 22 13.15 -18.68 17.52
C ALA A 22 14.47 -19.43 17.78
N MET A 23 15.41 -18.81 18.49
CA MET A 23 16.70 -19.42 18.83
C MET A 23 16.54 -20.64 19.74
N GLN A 24 15.64 -20.59 20.73
CA GLN A 24 15.35 -21.75 21.58
C GLN A 24 14.86 -22.97 20.78
N ARG A 25 14.09 -22.76 19.70
CA ARG A 25 13.64 -23.86 18.82
C ARG A 25 14.79 -24.48 18.04
N THR A 26 15.84 -23.72 17.74
CA THR A 26 17.03 -24.25 17.04
C THR A 26 17.93 -25.08 17.96
N GLY A 27 17.79 -24.95 19.29
CA GLY A 27 18.64 -25.65 20.27
C GLY A 27 20.11 -25.19 20.28
N ALA A 28 20.45 -24.13 19.54
CA ALA A 28 21.81 -23.59 19.51
C ALA A 28 22.17 -22.94 20.86
N PRO A 29 23.41 -23.11 21.38
CA PRO A 29 23.89 -22.48 22.61
C PRO A 29 24.26 -21.00 22.35
N LEU A 30 23.35 -20.25 21.74
CA LEU A 30 23.53 -18.90 21.23
C LEU A 30 22.24 -18.10 21.48
N ARG A 31 22.40 -16.86 21.94
CA ARG A 31 21.34 -15.86 22.02
C ARG A 31 21.71 -14.66 21.15
N ILE A 32 20.76 -14.16 20.37
CA ILE A 32 20.91 -12.93 19.57
C ILE A 32 20.26 -11.81 20.38
N VAL A 33 21.00 -10.76 20.75
CA VAL A 33 20.49 -9.66 21.59
C VAL A 33 20.66 -8.34 20.85
N TYR A 34 19.61 -7.54 20.72
CA TYR A 34 19.73 -6.19 20.13
C TYR A 34 20.71 -5.32 20.93
N ALA A 35 21.58 -4.59 20.23
CA ALA A 35 22.60 -3.73 20.85
C ALA A 35 22.03 -2.38 21.32
N ASN A 36 20.88 -1.98 20.78
CA ASN A 36 20.20 -0.72 21.08
C ASN A 36 18.77 -0.98 21.58
N ASP A 37 18.20 0.01 22.29
CA ASP A 37 16.84 0.01 22.85
C ASP A 37 15.81 0.65 21.90
N ARG A 38 16.27 1.13 20.74
CA ARG A 38 15.48 1.77 19.70
C ARG A 38 16.07 1.45 18.32
N ILE A 39 15.18 1.24 17.36
CA ILE A 39 15.52 1.20 15.93
C ILE A 39 14.76 2.31 15.23
N ASP A 40 15.48 3.18 14.53
CA ASP A 40 14.92 4.23 13.70
C ASP A 40 14.91 3.80 12.22
N LEU A 41 13.75 3.95 11.59
CA LEU A 41 13.51 3.73 10.17
C LEU A 41 13.14 5.08 9.55
N PRO A 42 14.11 5.84 9.02
CA PRO A 42 13.90 7.23 8.62
C PRO A 42 12.86 7.37 7.51
N GLY A 43 12.73 6.38 6.61
CA GLY A 43 11.59 6.31 5.69
C GLY A 43 11.47 7.52 4.77
N ILE A 44 12.58 7.90 4.13
CA ILE A 44 12.66 9.02 3.19
C ILE A 44 12.35 8.50 1.79
N TYR A 45 11.22 8.94 1.23
CA TYR A 45 10.71 8.49 -0.07
C TYR A 45 10.40 9.66 -0.99
N THR A 46 10.69 9.51 -2.29
CA THR A 46 10.20 10.44 -3.32
C THR A 46 9.14 9.74 -4.16
N LYS A 47 7.97 10.36 -4.35
CA LYS A 47 6.86 9.77 -5.10
C LYS A 47 6.45 10.68 -6.26
N PRO A 48 7.19 10.67 -7.38
CA PRO A 48 6.77 11.43 -8.54
C PRO A 48 5.42 10.91 -9.07
N SER A 49 4.50 11.82 -9.35
CA SER A 49 3.21 11.49 -9.95
C SER A 49 2.88 12.47 -11.08
N ARG A 50 2.40 11.94 -12.21
CA ARG A 50 1.99 12.71 -13.37
C ARG A 50 0.72 12.09 -13.93
N GLY A 51 -0.19 12.92 -14.45
CA GLY A 51 -1.41 12.41 -15.06
C GLY A 51 -1.93 13.35 -16.14
N ALA A 52 -2.69 12.77 -17.07
CA ALA A 52 -3.40 13.48 -18.11
C ALA A 52 -4.78 12.86 -18.28
N ALA A 53 -5.79 13.70 -18.48
CA ALA A 53 -7.17 13.26 -18.66
C ALA A 53 -7.78 13.95 -19.89
N LEU A 54 -8.47 13.18 -20.72
CA LEU A 54 -9.28 13.68 -21.81
C LEU A 54 -10.72 13.28 -21.57
N PHE A 55 -11.66 14.23 -21.67
CA PHE A 55 -13.08 13.94 -21.49
C PHE A 55 -13.90 14.53 -22.63
N HIS A 56 -14.96 13.82 -22.99
CA HIS A 56 -15.98 14.29 -23.90
C HIS A 56 -17.35 13.86 -23.40
N GLN A 57 -18.33 14.77 -23.46
CA GLN A 57 -19.71 14.49 -23.08
C GLN A 57 -20.64 15.12 -24.10
N SER A 58 -21.63 14.35 -24.54
CA SER A 58 -22.69 14.78 -25.45
C SER A 58 -24.05 14.49 -24.84
N THR A 59 -24.98 15.42 -25.04
CA THR A 59 -26.37 15.30 -24.57
C THR A 59 -27.30 15.43 -25.77
N LEU A 60 -28.12 14.40 -26.00
CA LEU A 60 -29.23 14.43 -26.94
C LEU A 60 -30.47 14.92 -26.18
N THR A 61 -31.00 16.06 -26.60
CA THR A 61 -32.30 16.56 -26.15
C THR A 61 -33.41 15.94 -26.98
N GLU A 62 -34.60 15.82 -26.39
CA GLU A 62 -35.79 15.26 -27.04
C GLU A 62 -35.55 13.84 -27.60
N LEU A 63 -34.96 13.00 -26.75
CA LEU A 63 -34.62 11.63 -27.13
C LEU A 63 -35.89 10.88 -27.61
N PHE A 64 -35.81 10.26 -28.78
CA PHE A 64 -36.94 9.61 -29.46
C PHE A 64 -38.11 10.56 -29.82
N GLY A 65 -37.87 11.88 -29.87
CA GLY A 65 -38.90 12.89 -30.10
C GLY A 65 -39.78 13.18 -28.89
N LEU A 66 -39.40 12.70 -27.70
CA LEU A 66 -40.14 12.95 -26.46
C LEU A 66 -39.67 14.26 -25.82
N GLU A 67 -40.54 15.26 -25.79
CA GLU A 67 -40.28 16.54 -25.12
C GLU A 67 -39.89 16.32 -23.65
N GLY A 68 -38.85 17.03 -23.20
CA GLY A 68 -38.33 16.94 -21.84
C GLY A 68 -37.45 15.72 -21.55
N LEU A 69 -37.36 14.71 -22.43
CA LEU A 69 -36.45 13.58 -22.27
C LEU A 69 -35.07 13.89 -22.88
N SER A 70 -34.02 13.76 -22.09
CA SER A 70 -32.63 13.94 -22.54
C SER A 70 -31.77 12.74 -22.16
N ALA A 71 -30.95 12.27 -23.09
CA ALA A 71 -29.90 11.29 -22.80
C ALA A 71 -28.53 11.95 -22.88
N THR A 72 -27.65 11.62 -21.95
CA THR A 72 -26.26 12.06 -21.91
C THR A 72 -25.35 10.86 -21.94
N ALA A 73 -24.37 10.88 -22.82
CA ALA A 73 -23.27 9.93 -22.85
C ALA A 73 -21.96 10.70 -22.71
N GLY A 74 -21.10 10.24 -21.82
CA GLY A 74 -19.78 10.80 -21.58
C GLY A 74 -18.72 9.71 -21.51
N LEU A 75 -17.52 10.06 -21.93
CA LEU A 75 -16.34 9.22 -21.86
C LEU A 75 -15.18 10.05 -21.34
N ARG A 76 -14.46 9.52 -20.37
CA ARG A 76 -13.19 10.07 -19.89
C ARG A 76 -12.08 9.02 -20.00
N LEU A 77 -10.94 9.43 -20.53
CA LEU A 77 -9.72 8.65 -20.68
C LEU A 77 -8.67 9.25 -19.76
N ASP A 78 -8.23 8.49 -18.77
CA ASP A 78 -7.21 8.92 -17.82
C ASP A 78 -5.93 8.10 -18.03
N TYR A 79 -4.82 8.81 -18.08
CA TYR A 79 -3.46 8.29 -18.01
C TYR A 79 -2.82 8.80 -16.73
N GLU A 80 -2.21 7.90 -15.97
CA GLU A 80 -1.48 8.23 -14.75
C GLU A 80 -0.18 7.46 -14.67
N HIS A 81 0.88 8.17 -14.29
CA HIS A 81 2.19 7.65 -14.03
C HIS A 81 2.52 7.90 -12.56
N THR A 82 2.88 6.85 -11.84
CA THR A 82 3.28 6.92 -10.43
C THR A 82 4.64 6.27 -10.27
N GLY A 83 5.52 6.89 -9.48
CA GLY A 83 6.80 6.32 -9.11
C GLY A 83 7.02 6.32 -7.61
N ILE A 84 8.02 5.55 -7.17
CA ILE A 84 8.58 5.59 -5.83
C ILE A 84 10.09 5.39 -5.90
N ASP A 85 10.82 6.39 -5.42
CA ASP A 85 12.25 6.33 -5.16
C ASP A 85 12.45 6.21 -3.64
N PHE A 86 13.27 5.25 -3.24
CA PHE A 86 13.54 4.98 -1.84
C PHE A 86 15.03 4.76 -1.62
N SER A 87 15.53 5.31 -0.52
CA SER A 87 16.88 5.07 0.00
C SER A 87 16.76 5.16 1.51
N THR A 88 16.66 4.01 2.17
CA THR A 88 16.42 3.93 3.60
C THR A 88 17.33 2.87 4.21
N GLU A 89 17.89 3.21 5.36
CA GLU A 89 18.77 2.37 6.17
C GLU A 89 18.27 2.49 7.61
N SER A 90 18.19 1.37 8.32
CA SER A 90 17.80 1.35 9.73
C SER A 90 18.97 1.82 10.59
N GLU A 91 18.70 2.70 11.53
CA GLU A 91 19.66 3.09 12.56
C GLU A 91 19.35 2.33 13.86
N GLY A 92 20.36 1.69 14.46
CA GLY A 92 20.22 0.98 15.73
C GLY A 92 19.82 -0.50 15.64
N GLY A 93 19.77 -1.08 14.44
CA GLY A 93 19.40 -2.48 14.19
C GLY A 93 20.45 -3.54 14.57
N ASP A 94 21.60 -3.12 15.09
CA ASP A 94 22.73 -4.01 15.39
C ASP A 94 22.42 -5.03 16.50
N VAL A 95 23.11 -6.17 16.45
CA VAL A 95 22.93 -7.25 17.43
C VAL A 95 24.24 -7.77 17.97
N ASN A 96 24.18 -8.33 19.18
CA ASN A 96 25.24 -9.07 19.84
C ASN A 96 24.88 -10.55 19.88
N LEU A 97 25.78 -11.39 19.35
CA LEU A 97 25.74 -12.83 19.49
C LEU A 97 26.36 -13.23 20.82
N VAL A 98 25.53 -13.67 21.76
CA VAL A 98 25.93 -14.10 23.10
C VAL A 98 25.95 -15.62 23.16
N PHE A 99 27.14 -16.21 23.29
CA PHE A 99 27.31 -17.66 23.35
C PHE A 99 27.13 -18.18 24.78
N ASN A 100 26.21 -19.11 24.96
CA ASN A 100 25.91 -19.75 26.24
C ASN A 100 26.44 -21.19 26.24
N ILE A 101 27.75 -21.35 26.07
CA ILE A 101 28.40 -22.66 26.09
C ILE A 101 28.83 -22.98 27.54
N PRO A 102 28.34 -24.08 28.14
CA PRO A 102 28.77 -24.51 29.47
C PRO A 102 30.29 -24.64 29.56
N ASN A 103 30.89 -24.07 30.60
CA ASN A 103 32.34 -24.10 30.88
C ASN A 103 33.24 -23.46 29.80
N ARG A 104 32.70 -22.69 28.85
CA ARG A 104 33.50 -21.99 27.84
C ARG A 104 32.93 -20.60 27.52
N PRO A 105 33.16 -19.61 28.41
CA PRO A 105 32.72 -18.24 28.15
C PRO A 105 33.46 -17.67 26.95
N MET A 106 32.71 -17.18 25.97
CA MET A 106 33.21 -16.48 24.78
C MET A 106 32.72 -15.03 24.85
N PRO A 107 33.52 -14.03 24.44
CA PRO A 107 33.06 -12.66 24.34
C PRO A 107 31.91 -12.57 23.33
N PRO A 108 30.93 -11.67 23.55
CA PRO A 108 29.88 -11.41 22.56
C PRO A 108 30.49 -10.95 21.23
N MET A 109 29.91 -11.40 20.12
CA MET A 109 30.28 -10.90 18.79
C MET A 109 29.26 -9.87 18.32
N PHE A 110 29.73 -8.67 17.98
CA PHE A 110 28.92 -7.61 17.41
C PHE A 110 28.68 -7.86 15.91
N ILE A 111 27.43 -7.73 15.48
CA ILE A 111 27.00 -7.89 14.10
C ILE A 111 26.22 -6.64 13.69
N GLU A 112 26.68 -6.00 12.63
CA GLU A 112 25.99 -4.87 12.01
C GLU A 112 24.72 -5.35 11.31
N GLY A 113 23.62 -4.66 11.59
CA GLY A 113 22.34 -4.86 10.94
C GLY A 113 22.27 -4.07 9.64
N ASP A 114 22.83 -4.59 8.54
CA ASP A 114 22.69 -3.94 7.22
C ASP A 114 21.25 -4.11 6.71
N THR A 115 20.58 -2.99 6.49
CA THR A 115 19.21 -2.90 5.99
C THR A 115 19.06 -1.90 4.87
N LEU A 116 20.17 -1.52 4.21
CA LEU A 116 20.12 -0.53 3.15
C LEU A 116 19.21 -1.03 2.02
N LEU A 117 18.05 -0.39 1.91
CA LEU A 117 17.10 -0.58 0.82
C LEU A 117 17.13 0.65 -0.07
N THR A 118 17.66 0.47 -1.27
CA THR A 118 17.69 1.51 -2.30
C THR A 118 17.03 1.00 -3.57
N GLY A 119 16.20 1.82 -4.20
CA GLY A 119 15.60 1.47 -5.47
C GLY A 119 14.64 2.53 -5.99
N SER A 120 14.17 2.30 -7.20
CA SER A 120 13.20 3.12 -7.90
C SER A 120 12.24 2.21 -8.65
N TYR A 121 10.94 2.40 -8.47
CA TYR A 121 9.90 1.72 -9.23
C TYR A 121 8.93 2.73 -9.86
N SER A 122 8.35 2.36 -10.99
CA SER A 122 7.33 3.18 -11.65
C SER A 122 6.26 2.32 -12.33
N LYS A 123 5.01 2.76 -12.24
CA LYS A 123 3.85 2.15 -12.89
C LYS A 123 3.02 3.17 -13.64
N ASP A 124 2.49 2.73 -14.78
CA ASP A 124 1.56 3.48 -15.62
C ASP A 124 0.17 2.83 -15.57
N PHE A 125 -0.86 3.66 -15.49
CA PHE A 125 -2.25 3.25 -15.43
C PHE A 125 -3.08 3.97 -16.48
N TRP A 126 -3.89 3.20 -17.21
CA TRP A 126 -4.86 3.71 -18.16
C TRP A 126 -6.26 3.33 -17.73
N LYS A 127 -7.20 4.29 -17.73
CA LYS A 127 -8.59 4.03 -17.37
C LYS A 127 -9.56 4.71 -18.32
N ILE A 128 -10.60 3.96 -18.65
CA ILE A 128 -11.74 4.42 -19.45
C ILE A 128 -12.95 4.48 -18.52
N LEU A 129 -13.53 5.68 -18.42
CA LEU A 129 -14.60 6.02 -17.49
C LEU A 129 -15.83 6.45 -18.28
N PRO A 130 -16.71 5.52 -18.65
CA PRO A 130 -17.99 5.85 -19.24
C PRO A 130 -18.97 6.43 -18.20
N LYS A 131 -19.83 7.32 -18.67
CA LYS A 131 -20.97 7.88 -17.92
C LYS A 131 -22.18 7.93 -18.83
N PHE A 132 -23.31 7.46 -18.31
CA PHE A 132 -24.61 7.55 -18.95
C PHE A 132 -25.60 8.20 -18.00
N ALA A 133 -26.44 9.09 -18.53
CA ALA A 133 -27.54 9.64 -17.76
C ALA A 133 -28.77 9.83 -18.64
N LEU A 134 -29.94 9.48 -18.10
CA LEU A 134 -31.23 9.81 -18.66
C LEU A 134 -31.89 10.81 -17.73
N LYS A 135 -32.41 11.91 -18.28
CA LYS A 135 -33.10 12.95 -17.53
C LYS A 135 -34.45 13.20 -18.18
N TYR A 136 -35.51 13.23 -17.40
CA TYR A 136 -36.85 13.58 -17.85
C TYR A 136 -37.35 14.81 -17.09
N GLN A 137 -37.62 15.88 -17.82
CA GLN A 137 -38.21 17.10 -17.31
C GLN A 137 -39.74 16.96 -17.28
N LEU A 138 -40.32 16.76 -16.11
CA LEU A 138 -41.76 16.58 -15.90
C LEU A 138 -42.53 17.92 -16.04
N SER A 139 -41.92 19.01 -15.58
CA SER A 139 -42.46 20.37 -15.62
C SER A 139 -41.32 21.39 -15.44
N SER A 140 -41.59 22.70 -15.51
CA SER A 140 -40.57 23.73 -15.25
C SER A 140 -39.93 23.64 -13.86
N GLY A 141 -40.59 23.01 -12.88
CA GLY A 141 -40.08 22.81 -11.52
C GLY A 141 -39.78 21.35 -11.16
N GLY A 142 -40.02 20.39 -12.06
CA GLY A 142 -39.93 18.96 -11.77
C GLY A 142 -39.03 18.21 -12.74
N LEU A 143 -38.05 17.47 -12.23
CA LEU A 143 -37.18 16.60 -13.01
C LEU A 143 -36.89 15.30 -12.27
N VAL A 144 -36.73 14.23 -13.04
CA VAL A 144 -36.22 12.93 -12.58
C VAL A 144 -35.06 12.54 -13.46
N TYR A 145 -34.05 11.90 -12.89
CA TYR A 145 -32.92 11.38 -13.63
C TYR A 145 -32.49 10.01 -13.13
N LEU A 146 -31.92 9.25 -14.04
CA LEU A 146 -31.24 7.99 -13.81
C LEU A 146 -29.84 8.13 -14.37
N SER A 147 -28.82 7.66 -13.66
CA SER A 147 -27.45 7.66 -14.16
C SER A 147 -26.69 6.41 -13.78
N ALA A 148 -25.71 6.06 -14.61
CA ALA A 148 -24.73 5.03 -14.36
C ALA A 148 -23.36 5.55 -14.78
N SER A 149 -22.39 5.54 -13.88
CA SER A 149 -21.03 6.01 -14.17
C SER A 149 -19.98 5.13 -13.53
N LYS A 150 -18.90 4.90 -14.27
CA LYS A 150 -17.72 4.23 -13.74
C LYS A 150 -16.75 5.25 -13.17
N GLY A 151 -16.35 5.07 -11.91
CA GLY A 151 -15.26 5.79 -11.26
C GLY A 151 -14.06 4.87 -11.03
N TYR A 152 -12.91 5.47 -10.69
CA TYR A 152 -11.75 4.71 -10.23
C TYR A 152 -10.91 5.53 -9.25
N LYS A 153 -10.11 4.82 -8.47
CA LYS A 153 -9.02 5.36 -7.67
C LYS A 153 -7.72 4.81 -8.22
N THR A 154 -6.78 5.70 -8.48
CA THR A 154 -5.44 5.38 -9.00
C THR A 154 -4.72 4.38 -8.13
N GLY A 155 -3.97 3.49 -8.77
CA GLY A 155 -3.01 2.61 -8.10
C GLY A 155 -1.79 3.39 -7.62
N GLY A 156 -0.72 2.69 -7.27
CA GLY A 156 0.55 3.32 -6.94
C GLY A 156 1.33 2.51 -5.94
N TYR A 157 2.06 3.20 -5.07
CA TYR A 157 2.95 2.59 -4.08
C TYR A 157 2.56 3.01 -2.67
N ASN A 158 2.65 2.08 -1.72
CA ASN A 158 2.36 2.27 -0.31
C ASN A 158 3.66 2.32 0.50
N GLU A 159 4.03 3.52 0.91
CA GLU A 159 5.23 3.76 1.73
C GLU A 159 5.17 3.11 3.12
N GLN A 160 3.98 2.86 3.68
CA GLN A 160 3.85 2.25 5.00
C GLN A 160 4.26 0.77 4.99
N ALA A 161 4.14 0.10 3.83
CA ALA A 161 4.57 -1.28 3.67
C ALA A 161 6.08 -1.46 3.88
N PHE A 162 6.89 -0.42 3.67
CA PHE A 162 8.34 -0.46 3.91
C PHE A 162 8.71 -0.81 5.35
N SER A 163 7.90 -0.42 6.35
CA SER A 163 8.23 -0.74 7.75
C SER A 163 8.30 -2.25 7.98
N LYS A 164 7.35 -3.00 7.40
CA LYS A 164 7.33 -4.46 7.49
C LYS A 164 8.46 -5.09 6.67
N ILE A 165 8.73 -4.53 5.49
CA ILE A 165 9.78 -5.02 4.58
C ILE A 165 11.15 -4.83 5.21
N LEU A 166 11.42 -3.66 5.81
CA LEU A 166 12.66 -3.36 6.52
C LEU A 166 12.87 -4.27 7.73
N GLN A 167 11.82 -4.53 8.52
CA GLN A 167 11.90 -5.50 9.62
C GLN A 167 12.25 -6.92 9.12
N GLY A 168 11.69 -7.33 7.99
CA GLY A 168 12.03 -8.60 7.34
C GLY A 168 13.48 -8.63 6.86
N ALA A 169 13.91 -7.59 6.14
CA ALA A 169 15.28 -7.46 5.64
C ALA A 169 16.31 -7.43 6.78
N LEU A 170 16.00 -6.77 7.90
CA LEU A 170 16.81 -6.74 9.12
C LEU A 170 16.93 -8.14 9.74
N ALA A 171 15.82 -8.84 9.91
CA ALA A 171 15.83 -10.19 10.46
C ALA A 171 16.66 -11.14 9.58
N GLU A 172 16.51 -11.04 8.26
CA GLU A 172 17.31 -11.82 7.31
C GLU A 172 18.79 -11.44 7.34
N SER A 173 19.16 -10.16 7.40
CA SER A 173 20.56 -9.72 7.44
C SER A 173 21.26 -10.19 8.71
N ILE A 174 20.60 -10.06 9.85
CA ILE A 174 21.06 -10.61 11.13
C ILE A 174 21.29 -12.11 11.03
N MET A 175 20.33 -12.87 10.50
CA MET A 175 20.48 -14.32 10.36
C MET A 175 21.62 -14.70 9.41
N ARG A 176 21.71 -14.04 8.24
CA ARG A 176 22.79 -14.29 7.27
C ARG A 176 24.17 -14.00 7.89
N ASN A 177 24.33 -12.85 8.52
CA ASN A 177 25.61 -12.42 9.11
C ASN A 177 25.97 -13.28 10.32
N ALA A 178 25.01 -13.62 11.19
CA ALA A 178 25.22 -14.51 12.32
C ALA A 178 25.67 -15.92 11.91
N MET A 179 25.04 -16.49 10.88
CA MET A 179 25.42 -17.79 10.34
C MET A 179 26.80 -17.77 9.67
N SER A 180 27.16 -16.68 8.99
CA SER A 180 28.48 -16.50 8.38
C SER A 180 29.61 -16.37 9.42
N GLY A 181 29.31 -15.88 10.62
CA GLY A 181 30.27 -15.66 11.71
C GLY A 181 30.53 -16.86 12.62
N MET A 182 29.81 -17.98 12.47
CA MET A 182 29.99 -19.15 13.35
C MET A 182 31.18 -20.04 12.93
N PRO A 183 32.10 -20.41 13.85
CA PRO A 183 33.19 -21.34 13.55
C PRO A 183 32.63 -22.74 13.26
N GLY A 184 32.69 -23.18 12.01
CA GLY A 184 32.19 -24.48 11.56
C GLY A 184 31.00 -24.44 10.59
N GLY A 185 30.59 -23.26 10.10
CA GLY A 185 29.55 -23.07 9.08
C GLY A 185 29.95 -23.54 7.67
N GLY A 186 30.35 -24.80 7.55
CA GLY A 186 30.39 -25.50 6.27
C GLY A 186 28.95 -25.74 5.78
N THR A 187 28.67 -25.30 4.57
CA THR A 187 27.61 -25.75 3.66
C THR A 187 26.77 -26.93 4.16
N GLY A 188 25.53 -26.68 4.60
CA GLY A 188 24.53 -27.74 4.72
C GLY A 188 23.66 -27.69 5.97
N ALA A 189 22.69 -26.77 6.03
CA ALA A 189 21.44 -27.06 6.71
C ALA A 189 20.54 -27.85 5.74
N PRO A 190 20.15 -29.11 6.03
CA PRO A 190 19.19 -29.83 5.20
C PRO A 190 17.79 -29.30 5.46
N GLY A 191 17.14 -28.75 4.43
CA GLY A 191 15.71 -28.43 4.46
C GLY A 191 15.38 -27.01 4.92
N GLY A 192 15.87 -26.00 4.18
CA GLY A 192 15.17 -24.71 4.16
C GLY A 192 13.74 -24.92 3.60
N PRO A 193 12.71 -24.19 4.08
CA PRO A 193 11.37 -24.29 3.52
C PRO A 193 11.47 -24.08 2.00
N GLY A 194 11.01 -25.08 1.25
CA GLY A 194 11.14 -25.09 -0.20
C GLY A 194 10.58 -23.82 -0.81
N THR A 195 11.30 -23.26 -1.78
CA THR A 195 10.81 -22.30 -2.79
C THR A 195 9.62 -21.48 -2.32
N ALA A 196 9.76 -20.76 -1.21
CA ALA A 196 8.80 -19.72 -0.89
C ALA A 196 8.93 -18.71 -2.04
N GLU A 197 7.86 -18.48 -2.79
CA GLU A 197 7.84 -17.43 -3.78
C GLU A 197 8.33 -16.14 -3.11
N VAL A 198 9.52 -15.69 -3.50
CA VAL A 198 10.03 -14.40 -3.08
C VAL A 198 9.21 -13.39 -3.85
N VAL A 199 8.10 -12.95 -3.25
CA VAL A 199 7.26 -11.90 -3.83
C VAL A 199 8.16 -10.69 -4.09
N PRO A 200 8.29 -10.22 -5.33
CA PRO A 200 9.15 -9.09 -5.67
C PRO A 200 8.84 -7.87 -4.79
N LEU A 201 9.87 -7.14 -4.39
CA LEU A 201 9.73 -5.96 -3.53
C LEU A 201 8.70 -4.95 -4.09
N GLU A 202 8.69 -4.74 -5.41
CA GLU A 202 7.73 -3.88 -6.07
C GLU A 202 6.27 -4.32 -5.85
N GLU A 203 6.00 -5.62 -5.90
CA GLU A 203 4.64 -6.16 -5.72
C GLU A 203 4.16 -5.96 -4.28
N GLN A 204 5.03 -6.12 -3.29
CA GLN A 204 4.70 -5.86 -1.88
C GLN A 204 4.44 -4.37 -1.60
N LEU A 205 5.06 -3.48 -2.37
CA LEU A 205 4.93 -2.04 -2.23
C LEU A 205 3.81 -1.45 -3.06
N SER A 206 3.39 -2.13 -4.14
CA SER A 206 2.44 -1.56 -5.10
C SER A 206 1.01 -2.03 -4.85
N TYR A 207 0.06 -1.22 -5.30
CA TYR A 207 -1.34 -1.58 -5.36
C TYR A 207 -1.92 -1.15 -6.70
N ASP A 208 -2.83 -1.96 -7.23
CA ASP A 208 -3.48 -1.68 -8.51
C ASP A 208 -4.67 -0.72 -8.33
N PRO A 209 -5.10 -0.04 -9.42
CA PRO A 209 -6.21 0.88 -9.34
C PRO A 209 -7.54 0.16 -9.10
N GLU A 210 -8.34 0.68 -8.18
CA GLU A 210 -9.67 0.17 -7.85
C GLU A 210 -10.73 0.88 -8.70
N THR A 211 -11.78 0.16 -9.11
CA THR A 211 -12.89 0.73 -9.90
C THR A 211 -14.23 0.47 -9.24
N SER A 212 -15.17 1.41 -9.36
CA SER A 212 -16.53 1.25 -8.88
C SER A 212 -17.53 1.80 -9.91
N TRP A 213 -18.74 1.23 -9.90
CA TRP A 213 -19.87 1.70 -10.69
C TRP A 213 -20.91 2.31 -9.77
N THR A 214 -21.21 3.59 -9.99
CA THR A 214 -22.30 4.27 -9.29
C THR A 214 -23.54 4.27 -10.17
N TYR A 215 -24.64 3.76 -9.62
CA TYR A 215 -25.98 3.87 -10.18
C TYR A 215 -26.79 4.83 -9.31
N GLU A 216 -27.47 5.79 -9.91
CA GLU A 216 -28.22 6.81 -9.17
C GLU A 216 -29.56 7.10 -9.83
N LEU A 217 -30.64 7.00 -9.05
CA LEU A 217 -31.97 7.48 -9.39
C LEU A 217 -32.28 8.66 -8.49
N GLY A 218 -32.45 9.84 -9.07
CA GLY A 218 -32.75 11.04 -8.31
C GLY A 218 -33.78 11.92 -8.97
N GLY A 219 -34.18 12.96 -8.25
CA GLY A 219 -35.14 13.91 -8.76
C GLY A 219 -35.17 15.17 -7.92
N ARG A 220 -35.70 16.22 -8.53
CA ARG A 220 -36.00 17.49 -7.88
C ARG A 220 -37.40 17.92 -8.25
N TYR A 221 -38.11 18.45 -7.27
CA TYR A 221 -39.46 18.96 -7.45
C TYR A 221 -39.66 20.25 -6.67
N GLU A 222 -40.13 21.30 -7.35
CA GLU A 222 -40.47 22.59 -6.77
C GLU A 222 -42.00 22.71 -6.59
N MET A 223 -42.41 23.11 -5.39
CA MET A 223 -43.80 23.24 -4.94
C MET A 223 -44.09 24.70 -4.52
N LEU A 224 -45.39 25.04 -4.43
CA LEU A 224 -45.88 26.30 -3.84
C LEU A 224 -45.26 27.56 -4.48
N ASP A 225 -45.33 27.70 -5.81
CA ASP A 225 -44.70 28.80 -6.55
C ASP A 225 -43.19 28.94 -6.26
N ARG A 226 -42.49 27.80 -6.14
CA ARG A 226 -41.05 27.68 -5.84
C ARG A 226 -40.67 28.08 -4.41
N LYS A 227 -41.63 28.14 -3.49
CA LYS A 227 -41.35 28.38 -2.06
C LYS A 227 -40.83 27.13 -1.33
N LEU A 228 -41.03 25.94 -1.89
CA LEU A 228 -40.51 24.68 -1.35
C LEU A 228 -39.84 23.87 -2.47
N SER A 229 -38.66 23.34 -2.21
CA SER A 229 -37.93 22.45 -3.11
C SER A 229 -37.61 21.14 -2.40
N LEU A 230 -37.99 20.02 -3.01
CA LEU A 230 -37.65 18.68 -2.59
C LEU A 230 -36.61 18.11 -3.55
N THR A 231 -35.52 17.56 -3.03
CA THR A 231 -34.54 16.79 -3.79
C THR A 231 -34.35 15.45 -3.13
N TYR A 232 -34.31 14.39 -3.92
CA TYR A 232 -34.10 13.02 -3.43
C TYR A 232 -33.15 12.28 -4.38
N ALA A 233 -32.39 11.35 -3.83
CA ALA A 233 -31.50 10.49 -4.60
C ALA A 233 -31.37 9.13 -3.90
N LEU A 234 -31.43 8.06 -4.69
CA LEU A 234 -31.15 6.69 -4.30
C LEU A 234 -29.93 6.24 -5.10
N PHE A 235 -28.88 5.78 -4.43
CA PHE A 235 -27.62 5.42 -5.08
C PHE A 235 -27.08 4.08 -4.58
N TYR A 236 -26.33 3.40 -5.45
CA TYR A 236 -25.57 2.18 -5.16
C TYR A 236 -24.21 2.27 -5.85
N THR A 237 -23.13 1.92 -5.16
CA THR A 237 -21.72 2.13 -5.57
C THR A 237 -20.85 0.93 -5.21
#